data_AF-A0A166AQE4-F1
#
_entry.id   AF-A0A166AQE4-F1
#
_cell.length_a   1.000
_cell.length_b   1.000
_cell.length_c   1.000
_cell.angle_alpha   90.00
_cell.angle_beta   90.00
_cell.angle_gamma   90.00
#
_symmetry.space_group_name_H-M   'P 1'
#
loop_
_entity.id
_entity.type
_entity.pdbx_description
1 polymer ?
#
loop_
_entity_poly.entity_id
_entity_poly.type
_entity_poly.pdbx_seq_one_letter_code
_entity_poly.pdbx_strand_id
1 'polypeptide(L)'
;MAVRDEPTVRHWPVLPNDDGDVFGQFVVIALDRAQSLAPLGDPLVLEEALKLPNDRYLAIAFGTAAINHFAENGDFKLNCEFYLVRQGLSKEVATECIPIAPANGHPANREPVSSTAPLPWDDLYVLTVHSFYAVVSRIHFGPTPSPARLTKDMRWNILCARDEDLEASEPPPKPAPPGTAPFPIPKPPSLNPEGSSDGESVFLSETESTPSQPDPKEAALQVIERKALMVEKYVELWVDLEQACPNLDDPEDLLPVLNKIFQLAHEVYRRAIRQTTRNGRMATRSRRRLRRRPPAIQACGWM
;
A
#
# COMPACT_ATOMS: atom_id res chain seq x y z
N MET A 1 2.86 -21.85 -19.91
CA MET A 1 2.48 -21.44 -18.54
C MET A 1 1.14 -20.73 -18.65
N ALA A 2 0.11 -21.17 -17.92
CA ALA A 2 -1.14 -20.43 -17.89
C ALA A 2 -0.94 -19.16 -17.06
N VAL A 3 -1.27 -18.01 -17.65
CA VAL A 3 -1.18 -16.70 -17.01
C VAL A 3 -2.57 -16.09 -17.00
N ARG A 4 -2.95 -15.52 -15.85
CA ARG A 4 -4.19 -14.75 -15.70
C ARG A 4 -3.84 -13.31 -15.42
N ASP A 5 -4.15 -12.44 -16.37
CA ASP A 5 -4.07 -10.99 -16.19
C ASP A 5 -5.28 -10.46 -15.43
N GLU A 6 -5.06 -9.40 -14.66
CA GLU A 6 -6.06 -8.68 -13.87
C GLU A 6 -6.99 -9.59 -13.05
N PRO A 7 -6.43 -10.46 -12.20
CA PRO A 7 -7.23 -11.37 -11.39
C PRO A 7 -8.14 -10.59 -10.43
N THR A 8 -9.38 -11.05 -10.35
CA THR A 8 -10.34 -10.68 -9.29
C THR A 8 -10.27 -11.67 -8.14
N VAL A 9 -10.89 -11.35 -6.99
CA VAL A 9 -10.94 -12.24 -5.81
C VAL A 9 -11.45 -13.66 -6.12
N ARG A 10 -12.27 -13.83 -7.18
CA ARG A 10 -12.80 -15.13 -7.63
C ARG A 10 -11.74 -16.03 -8.29
N HIS A 11 -10.63 -15.44 -8.70
CA HIS A 11 -9.53 -16.13 -9.36
C HIS A 11 -8.43 -16.55 -8.38
N TRP A 12 -8.61 -16.28 -7.09
CA TRP A 12 -7.70 -16.78 -6.08
C TRP A 12 -7.61 -18.31 -6.20
N PRO A 13 -6.39 -18.89 -6.37
CA PRO A 13 -6.22 -20.32 -6.57
C PRO A 13 -6.40 -21.06 -5.25
N VAL A 14 -7.65 -21.13 -4.78
CA VAL A 14 -8.02 -21.89 -3.59
C VAL A 14 -7.75 -23.36 -3.86
N LEU A 15 -6.68 -23.87 -3.26
CA LEU A 15 -6.43 -25.31 -3.22
C LEU A 15 -7.39 -25.94 -2.19
N PRO A 16 -7.94 -27.13 -2.47
CA PRO A 16 -8.78 -27.86 -1.53
C PRO A 16 -8.07 -27.99 -0.18
N ASN A 17 -8.81 -27.74 0.91
CA ASN A 17 -8.27 -27.81 2.26
C ASN A 17 -9.31 -28.26 3.28
N ASP A 18 -8.80 -28.83 4.36
CA ASP A 18 -9.63 -29.38 5.43
C ASP A 18 -10.01 -28.33 6.48
N ASP A 19 -9.29 -27.20 6.57
CA ASP A 19 -9.50 -26.15 7.58
C ASP A 19 -10.44 -25.01 7.13
N GLY A 20 -10.92 -25.04 5.88
CA GLY A 20 -11.87 -24.07 5.33
C GLY A 20 -11.31 -22.64 5.13
N ASP A 21 -10.02 -22.43 5.39
CA ASP A 21 -9.35 -21.13 5.23
C ASP A 21 -8.91 -20.92 3.77
N VAL A 22 -9.19 -19.78 3.17
CA VAL A 22 -8.79 -19.54 1.77
C VAL A 22 -7.36 -18.99 1.65
N PHE A 23 -6.70 -18.66 2.76
CA PHE A 23 -5.36 -18.06 2.80
C PHE A 23 -4.31 -18.95 3.47
N GLY A 24 -3.05 -18.51 3.42
CA GLY A 24 -1.89 -19.21 3.98
C GLY A 24 -0.99 -19.88 2.94
N GLN A 25 -1.33 -19.77 1.66
CA GLN A 25 -0.52 -20.34 0.58
C GLN A 25 0.83 -19.64 0.46
N PHE A 26 1.90 -20.43 0.28
CA PHE A 26 3.20 -19.92 -0.11
C PHE A 26 3.20 -19.58 -1.60
N VAL A 27 3.69 -18.39 -1.92
CA VAL A 27 3.73 -17.86 -3.29
C VAL A 27 5.05 -17.14 -3.52
N VAL A 28 5.52 -17.13 -4.76
CA VAL A 28 6.59 -16.20 -5.16
C VAL A 28 5.94 -14.94 -5.71
N ILE A 29 6.44 -13.77 -5.30
CA ILE A 29 5.96 -12.48 -5.77
C ILE A 29 7.09 -11.66 -6.38
N ALA A 30 6.73 -10.81 -7.34
CA ALA A 30 7.60 -9.77 -7.88
C ALA A 30 6.78 -8.49 -8.05
N LEU A 31 7.42 -7.34 -7.89
CA LEU A 31 6.73 -6.05 -8.00
C LEU A 31 6.42 -5.71 -9.46
N ASP A 32 5.15 -5.50 -9.81
CA ASP A 32 4.75 -4.94 -11.10
C ASP A 32 4.89 -3.41 -11.05
N ARG A 33 6.12 -2.97 -11.27
CA ARG A 33 6.53 -1.56 -11.20
C ARG A 33 5.82 -0.70 -12.24
N ALA A 34 5.55 -1.28 -13.42
CA ALA A 34 4.85 -0.60 -14.49
C ALA A 34 3.39 -0.35 -14.10
N GLN A 35 2.70 -1.38 -13.63
CA GLN A 35 1.30 -1.28 -13.22
C GLN A 35 1.13 -0.37 -11.99
N SER A 36 2.07 -0.42 -11.04
CA SER A 36 2.06 0.42 -9.84
C SER A 36 2.05 1.92 -10.17
N LEU A 37 2.76 2.32 -11.23
CA LEU A 37 2.90 3.73 -11.64
C LEU A 37 2.06 4.11 -12.87
N ALA A 38 1.33 3.16 -13.45
CA ALA A 38 0.46 3.38 -14.60
C ALA A 38 -0.52 4.56 -14.43
N PRO A 39 -1.15 4.79 -13.25
CA PRO A 39 -2.08 5.90 -13.06
C PRO A 39 -1.47 7.29 -13.32
N LEU A 40 -0.16 7.44 -13.13
CA LEU A 40 0.53 8.71 -13.36
C LEU A 40 0.55 9.07 -14.86
N GLY A 41 0.69 8.07 -15.73
CA GLY A 41 0.79 8.26 -17.18
C GLY A 41 2.00 9.10 -17.61
N ASP A 42 3.11 9.04 -16.85
CA ASP A 42 4.36 9.74 -17.15
C ASP A 42 5.42 8.75 -17.68
N PRO A 43 5.77 8.80 -18.98
CA PRO A 43 6.75 7.89 -19.59
C PRO A 43 8.14 7.94 -18.95
N LEU A 44 8.59 9.09 -18.44
CA LEU A 44 9.91 9.21 -17.81
C LEU A 44 9.93 8.48 -16.47
N VAL A 45 8.84 8.54 -15.73
CA VAL A 45 8.71 7.82 -14.46
C VAL A 45 8.61 6.32 -14.69
N LEU A 46 7.88 5.92 -15.72
CA LEU A 46 7.83 4.51 -16.12
C LEU A 46 9.22 4.00 -16.49
N GLU A 47 9.98 4.76 -17.30
CA GLU A 47 11.35 4.39 -17.66
C GLU A 47 12.26 4.22 -16.43
N GLU A 48 12.20 5.17 -15.49
CA GLU A 48 12.97 5.09 -14.23
C GLU A 48 12.52 3.92 -13.35
N ALA A 49 11.22 3.65 -13.28
CA ALA A 49 10.68 2.53 -12.54
C ALA A 49 11.16 1.19 -13.11
N LEU A 50 11.23 1.06 -14.43
CA LEU A 50 11.70 -0.14 -15.13
C LEU A 50 13.20 -0.41 -14.93
N LYS A 51 13.99 0.58 -14.48
CA LYS A 51 15.40 0.41 -14.09
C LYS A 51 15.59 -0.17 -12.69
N LEU A 52 14.56 -0.17 -11.85
CA LEU A 52 14.65 -0.76 -10.51
C LEU A 52 14.86 -2.29 -10.60
N PRO A 53 15.36 -2.93 -9.52
CA PRO A 53 15.39 -4.38 -9.44
C PRO A 53 13.99 -5.00 -9.63
N ASN A 54 13.95 -6.23 -10.15
CA ASN A 54 12.72 -6.98 -10.43
C ASN A 54 12.79 -8.38 -9.84
N ASP A 55 13.17 -8.38 -8.58
CA ASP A 55 13.54 -9.54 -7.82
C ASP A 55 12.29 -10.34 -7.44
N ARG A 56 12.50 -11.60 -7.07
CA ARG A 56 11.46 -12.58 -6.75
C ARG A 56 11.60 -13.02 -5.30
N TYR A 57 10.56 -12.75 -4.53
CA TYR A 57 10.55 -12.96 -3.10
C TYR A 57 9.56 -14.06 -2.75
N LEU A 58 9.92 -14.93 -1.79
CA LEU A 58 8.97 -15.86 -1.20
C LEU A 58 8.07 -15.11 -0.21
N ALA A 59 6.78 -15.37 -0.28
CA ALA A 59 5.80 -14.76 0.60
C ALA A 59 4.68 -15.74 0.96
N ILE A 60 3.95 -15.41 2.02
CA ILE A 60 2.71 -16.06 2.39
C ILE A 60 1.57 -15.11 2.07
N ALA A 61 0.63 -15.54 1.23
CA ALA A 61 -0.62 -14.82 1.03
C ALA A 61 -1.50 -14.97 2.27
N PHE A 62 -1.49 -13.96 3.13
CA PHE A 62 -1.95 -14.05 4.50
C PHE A 62 -3.42 -13.66 4.67
N GLY A 63 -3.92 -12.72 3.88
CA GLY A 63 -5.30 -12.26 4.00
C GLY A 63 -5.66 -11.32 2.86
N THR A 64 -6.83 -10.68 2.96
CA THR A 64 -7.23 -9.62 2.02
C THR A 64 -6.58 -8.29 2.41
N ALA A 65 -6.26 -7.44 1.43
CA ALA A 65 -5.56 -6.19 1.67
C ALA A 65 -6.45 -4.99 2.02
N ALA A 66 -7.78 -5.18 2.11
CA ALA A 66 -8.76 -4.08 2.24
C ALA A 66 -8.58 -2.93 1.22
N ILE A 67 -7.95 -3.20 0.07
CA ILE A 67 -7.74 -2.23 -1.01
C ILE A 67 -8.99 -2.21 -1.90
N ASN A 68 -9.66 -1.07 -1.98
CA ASN A 68 -10.88 -0.89 -2.77
C ASN A 68 -10.58 -0.63 -4.26
N HIS A 69 -10.06 -1.65 -4.94
CA HIS A 69 -9.85 -1.62 -6.40
C HIS A 69 -10.83 -2.55 -7.11
N PHE A 70 -11.47 -2.04 -8.16
CA PHE A 70 -12.47 -2.76 -8.94
C PHE A 70 -11.94 -3.06 -10.33
N ALA A 71 -12.27 -4.25 -10.84
CA ALA A 71 -12.13 -4.58 -12.25
C ALA A 71 -13.30 -3.98 -13.05
N GLU A 72 -13.19 -3.99 -14.38
CA GLU A 72 -14.21 -3.41 -15.27
C GLU A 72 -15.59 -4.09 -15.11
N ASN A 73 -15.61 -5.35 -14.72
CA ASN A 73 -16.83 -6.12 -14.46
C ASN A 73 -17.48 -5.81 -13.09
N GLY A 74 -16.90 -4.89 -12.31
CA GLY A 74 -17.39 -4.50 -10.98
C GLY A 74 -16.94 -5.43 -9.84
N ASP A 75 -16.22 -6.52 -10.11
CA ASP A 75 -15.64 -7.35 -9.05
C ASP A 75 -14.43 -6.64 -8.43
N PHE A 76 -14.14 -6.96 -7.16
CA PHE A 76 -12.90 -6.55 -6.52
C PHE A 76 -11.69 -7.22 -7.20
N LYS A 77 -10.69 -6.41 -7.55
CA LYS A 77 -9.36 -6.91 -7.94
C LYS A 77 -8.79 -7.72 -6.77
N LEU A 78 -8.13 -8.82 -7.08
CA LEU A 78 -7.46 -9.64 -6.09
C LEU A 78 -6.40 -8.79 -5.39
N ASN A 79 -6.47 -8.72 -4.07
CA ASN A 79 -5.52 -7.99 -3.26
C ASN A 79 -5.26 -8.76 -1.98
N CYS A 80 -4.00 -8.84 -1.58
CA CYS A 80 -3.58 -9.64 -0.44
C CYS A 80 -2.62 -8.88 0.48
N GLU A 81 -2.64 -9.27 1.75
CA GLU A 81 -1.52 -9.05 2.65
C GLU A 81 -0.48 -10.16 2.41
N PHE A 82 0.77 -9.76 2.21
CA PHE A 82 1.89 -10.67 2.03
C PHE A 82 2.84 -10.55 3.20
N TYR A 83 3.09 -11.67 3.90
CA TYR A 83 4.20 -11.78 4.84
C TYR A 83 5.42 -12.31 4.11
N LEU A 84 6.54 -11.62 4.23
CA LEU A 84 7.76 -12.00 3.54
C LEU A 84 8.45 -13.16 4.25
N VAL A 85 8.99 -14.08 3.46
CA VAL A 85 9.76 -15.22 3.93
C VAL A 85 11.18 -15.09 3.42
N ARG A 86 12.14 -15.27 4.31
CA ARG A 86 13.56 -15.19 4.02
C ARG A 86 14.24 -16.53 4.24
N GLN A 87 15.32 -16.77 3.49
CA GLN A 87 16.27 -17.82 3.80
C GLN A 87 17.32 -17.31 4.80
N GLY A 88 17.43 -17.95 5.95
CA GLY A 88 18.19 -17.53 7.11
C GLY A 88 17.52 -16.45 7.96
N LEU A 89 18.11 -16.18 9.13
CA LEU A 89 17.66 -15.15 10.08
C LEU A 89 17.80 -13.74 9.53
N SER A 90 16.86 -12.83 9.85
CA SER A 90 16.87 -11.38 9.51
C SER A 90 18.23 -10.72 9.76
N LYS A 91 18.68 -9.84 8.85
CA LYS A 91 19.96 -9.11 9.02
C LYS A 91 19.81 -7.94 9.97
N GLU A 92 18.60 -7.37 10.05
CA GLU A 92 18.30 -6.21 10.90
C GLU A 92 18.08 -6.66 12.34
N VAL A 93 17.07 -7.50 12.57
CA VAL A 93 16.68 -7.95 13.92
C VAL A 93 16.37 -9.44 13.88
N ALA A 94 17.37 -10.26 14.24
CA ALA A 94 17.29 -11.72 14.16
C ALA A 94 16.19 -12.35 15.05
N THR A 95 15.61 -11.60 15.99
CA THR A 95 14.48 -12.05 16.84
C THR A 95 13.11 -11.81 16.21
N GLU A 96 12.99 -10.94 15.20
CA GLU A 96 11.72 -10.56 14.56
C GLU A 96 11.37 -11.51 13.40
N CYS A 97 11.46 -12.80 13.68
CA CYS A 97 11.09 -13.83 12.72
C CYS A 97 10.56 -15.09 13.41
N ILE A 98 9.97 -15.99 12.62
CA ILE A 98 9.54 -17.32 13.07
C ILE A 98 10.13 -18.36 12.12
N PRO A 99 10.82 -19.39 12.63
CA PRO A 99 11.33 -20.47 11.78
C PRO A 99 10.18 -21.25 11.11
N ILE A 100 10.40 -21.69 9.87
CA ILE A 100 9.55 -22.66 9.17
C ILE A 100 10.29 -23.99 9.16
N ALA A 101 9.65 -25.04 9.67
CA ALA A 101 10.24 -26.37 9.71
C ALA A 101 10.74 -26.81 8.30
N PRO A 102 11.95 -27.39 8.19
CA PRO A 102 12.75 -27.98 9.26
C PRO A 102 13.67 -27.00 10.02
N ALA A 103 13.67 -25.70 9.69
CA ALA A 103 14.45 -24.73 10.44
C ALA A 103 14.00 -24.71 11.92
N ASN A 104 14.97 -24.66 12.84
CA ASN A 104 14.71 -24.67 14.28
C ASN A 104 15.60 -23.70 15.07
N GLY A 105 16.59 -23.09 14.43
CA GLY A 105 17.47 -22.12 15.07
C GLY A 105 16.78 -20.77 15.14
N HIS A 106 16.42 -20.29 16.34
CA HIS A 106 15.94 -18.92 16.53
C HIS A 106 16.58 -18.34 17.80
N PRO A 107 17.10 -17.10 17.80
CA PRO A 107 17.77 -16.53 18.97
C PRO A 107 16.91 -16.49 20.24
N ALA A 108 15.60 -16.33 20.08
CA ALA A 108 14.63 -16.35 21.18
C ALA A 108 13.96 -17.73 21.39
N ASN A 109 14.48 -18.80 20.77
CA ASN A 109 13.93 -20.17 20.83
C ASN A 109 12.42 -20.24 20.47
N ARG A 110 12.00 -19.51 19.43
CA ARG A 110 10.62 -19.57 18.95
C ARG A 110 10.31 -20.93 18.33
N GLU A 111 9.12 -21.46 18.59
CA GLU A 111 8.67 -22.70 17.97
C GLU A 111 8.50 -22.53 16.45
N PRO A 112 9.00 -23.47 15.65
CA PRO A 112 8.78 -23.45 14.21
C PRO A 112 7.33 -23.70 13.82
N VAL A 113 6.85 -22.97 12.82
CA VAL A 113 5.62 -23.33 12.11
C VAL A 113 5.92 -24.40 11.07
N SER A 114 4.97 -25.29 10.79
CA SER A 114 5.13 -26.32 9.76
C SER A 114 4.34 -25.95 8.51
N SER A 115 4.87 -26.24 7.33
CA SER A 115 4.09 -26.19 6.09
C SER A 115 3.32 -27.50 5.90
N THR A 116 2.12 -27.44 5.34
CA THR A 116 1.31 -28.63 5.00
C THR A 116 1.95 -29.53 3.95
N ALA A 117 2.87 -28.99 3.16
CA ALA A 117 3.68 -29.69 2.18
C ALA A 117 5.11 -29.13 2.18
N PRO A 118 6.13 -29.93 1.80
CA PRO A 118 7.51 -29.46 1.80
C PRO A 118 7.69 -28.26 0.88
N LEU A 119 8.53 -27.31 1.32
CA LEU A 119 8.98 -26.20 0.50
C LEU A 119 10.27 -26.57 -0.24
N PRO A 120 10.53 -26.01 -1.43
CA PRO A 120 11.76 -26.33 -2.19
C PRO A 120 13.06 -25.82 -1.55
N TRP A 121 12.97 -24.91 -0.58
CA TRP A 121 14.11 -24.29 0.07
C TRP A 121 14.17 -24.67 1.55
N ASP A 122 15.39 -24.83 2.05
CA ASP A 122 15.67 -25.05 3.47
C ASP A 122 15.95 -23.73 4.19
N ASP A 123 15.98 -23.79 5.53
CA ASP A 123 16.37 -22.69 6.42
C ASP A 123 15.51 -21.43 6.25
N LEU A 124 14.18 -21.61 6.23
CA LEU A 124 13.23 -20.53 5.97
C LEU A 124 12.67 -19.90 7.24
N TYR A 125 12.45 -18.59 7.21
CA TYR A 125 11.92 -17.80 8.32
C TYR A 125 10.86 -16.81 7.82
N VAL A 126 9.70 -16.79 8.47
CA VAL A 126 8.70 -15.72 8.28
C VAL A 126 9.17 -14.49 9.02
N LEU A 127 9.28 -13.36 8.33
CA LEU A 127 9.58 -12.08 8.96
C LEU A 127 8.28 -11.51 9.57
N THR A 128 8.22 -11.38 10.90
CA THR A 128 6.97 -11.05 11.62
C THR A 128 6.54 -9.61 11.40
N VAL A 129 7.49 -8.69 11.27
CA VAL A 129 7.21 -7.25 11.06
C VAL A 129 7.29 -6.81 9.60
N HIS A 130 7.65 -7.72 8.68
CA HIS A 130 7.77 -7.42 7.25
C HIS A 130 6.58 -7.97 6.47
N SER A 131 5.46 -7.27 6.55
CA SER A 131 4.30 -7.50 5.70
C SER A 131 3.94 -6.27 4.86
N PHE A 132 3.26 -6.49 3.74
CA PHE A 132 2.67 -5.39 2.99
C PHE A 132 1.42 -5.80 2.21
N TYR A 133 0.58 -4.80 1.97
CA TYR A 133 -0.64 -4.89 1.17
C TYR A 133 -0.35 -4.60 -0.30
N ALA A 134 -0.84 -5.45 -1.21
CA ALA A 134 -0.70 -5.21 -2.65
C ALA A 134 -1.86 -5.78 -3.46
N VAL A 135 -2.07 -5.20 -4.64
CA VAL A 135 -3.00 -5.68 -5.67
C VAL A 135 -2.26 -6.65 -6.58
N VAL A 136 -2.88 -7.78 -6.92
CA VAL A 136 -2.29 -8.75 -7.83
C VAL A 136 -2.60 -8.34 -9.27
N SER A 137 -1.55 -8.07 -10.03
CA SER A 137 -1.62 -7.73 -11.47
C SER A 137 -1.79 -8.97 -12.34
N ARG A 138 -1.07 -10.06 -12.02
CA ARG A 138 -1.06 -11.32 -12.78
C ARG A 138 -0.83 -12.52 -11.87
N ILE A 139 -1.45 -13.66 -12.22
CA ILE A 139 -1.18 -14.97 -11.60
C ILE A 139 -0.56 -15.90 -12.64
N HIS A 140 0.58 -16.48 -12.29
CA HIS A 140 1.33 -17.45 -13.06
C HIS A 140 1.18 -18.84 -12.43
N PHE A 141 0.42 -19.72 -13.09
CA PHE A 141 0.03 -21.00 -12.50
C PHE A 141 1.11 -22.08 -12.54
N GLY A 142 2.01 -22.03 -13.53
CA GLY A 142 2.96 -23.12 -13.79
C GLY A 142 2.27 -24.46 -14.11
N PRO A 143 3.05 -25.50 -14.45
CA PRO A 143 2.56 -26.86 -14.60
C PRO A 143 2.28 -27.55 -13.25
N THR A 144 2.92 -27.12 -12.16
CA THR A 144 2.87 -27.81 -10.86
C THR A 144 2.69 -26.81 -9.71
N PRO A 145 1.47 -26.27 -9.52
CA PRO A 145 1.17 -25.39 -8.39
C PRO A 145 1.51 -26.07 -7.05
N SER A 146 2.21 -25.35 -6.18
CA SER A 146 2.59 -25.88 -4.87
C SER A 146 1.38 -25.98 -3.94
N PRO A 147 1.17 -27.12 -3.27
CA PRO A 147 0.17 -27.28 -2.23
C PRO A 147 0.63 -26.77 -0.85
N ALA A 148 1.86 -26.27 -0.74
CA ALA A 148 2.41 -25.78 0.51
C ALA A 148 1.63 -24.57 1.02
N ARG A 149 1.18 -24.65 2.27
CA ARG A 149 0.48 -23.58 2.96
C ARG A 149 0.64 -23.68 4.47
N LEU A 150 0.31 -22.60 5.16
CA LEU A 150 0.06 -22.57 6.59
C LEU A 150 -1.41 -22.86 6.87
N THR A 151 -1.68 -23.53 7.99
CA THR A 151 -3.03 -23.66 8.54
C THR A 151 -3.48 -22.36 9.20
N LYS A 152 -4.79 -22.20 9.40
CA LYS A 152 -5.35 -21.06 10.13
C LYS A 152 -4.68 -20.81 11.49
N ASP A 153 -4.46 -21.86 12.28
CA ASP A 153 -3.85 -21.75 13.62
C ASP A 153 -2.38 -21.30 13.55
N MET A 154 -1.62 -21.79 12.56
CA MET A 154 -0.24 -21.35 12.35
C MET A 154 -0.16 -19.87 11.96
N ARG A 155 -1.10 -19.39 11.13
CA ARG A 155 -1.20 -17.97 10.81
C ARG A 155 -1.55 -17.15 12.05
N TRP A 156 -2.45 -17.64 12.89
CA TRP A 156 -2.76 -16.98 14.16
C TRP A 156 -1.52 -16.84 15.06
N ASN A 157 -0.70 -17.88 15.17
CA ASN A 157 0.55 -17.82 15.93
C ASN A 157 1.53 -16.77 15.38
N ILE A 158 1.60 -16.60 14.05
CA ILE A 158 2.40 -15.54 13.42
C ILE A 158 1.89 -14.15 13.81
N LEU A 159 0.57 -13.95 13.86
CA LEU A 159 -0.01 -12.67 14.31
C LEU A 159 0.35 -12.37 15.77
N CYS A 160 0.21 -13.34 16.67
CA CYS A 160 0.59 -13.14 18.07
C CYS A 160 2.07 -12.78 18.22
N ALA A 161 2.97 -13.47 17.52
CA ALA A 161 4.40 -13.16 17.57
C ALA A 161 4.73 -11.79 16.97
N ARG A 162 4.01 -11.37 15.92
CA ARG A 162 4.12 -10.02 15.35
C ARG A 162 3.72 -8.97 16.38
N ASP A 163 2.63 -9.15 17.10
CA ASP A 163 2.19 -8.20 18.11
C ASP A 163 3.24 -8.10 19.25
N GLU A 164 3.79 -9.23 19.69
CA GLU A 164 4.90 -9.27 20.66
C GLU A 164 6.16 -8.53 20.17
N ASP A 165 6.55 -8.72 18.89
CA ASP A 165 7.70 -8.04 18.29
C ASP A 165 7.49 -6.53 18.17
N LEU A 166 6.28 -6.11 17.76
CA LEU A 166 5.94 -4.70 17.68
C LEU A 166 5.98 -4.04 19.05
N GLU A 167 5.39 -4.68 20.08
CA GLU A 167 5.45 -4.20 21.47
C GLU A 167 6.89 -4.10 21.99
N ALA A 168 7.74 -5.08 21.68
CA ALA A 168 9.15 -5.08 22.07
C ALA A 168 9.97 -3.98 21.36
N SER A 169 9.56 -3.58 20.15
CA SER A 169 10.20 -2.51 19.38
C SER A 169 9.82 -1.10 19.84
N GLU A 170 8.75 -0.95 20.62
CA GLU A 170 8.30 0.37 21.08
C GLU A 170 9.33 0.99 22.05
N PRO A 171 9.74 2.26 21.82
CA PRO A 171 10.62 2.94 22.75
C PRO A 171 9.91 3.11 24.11
N PRO A 172 10.63 2.97 25.24
CA PRO A 172 10.02 3.11 26.55
C PRO A 172 9.31 4.47 26.67
N PRO A 173 8.14 4.53 27.32
CA PRO A 173 7.38 5.77 27.45
C PRO A 173 8.28 6.84 28.05
N LYS A 174 8.39 7.98 27.36
CA LYS A 174 9.19 9.11 27.87
C LYS A 174 8.70 9.43 29.29
N PRO A 175 9.59 9.52 30.29
CA PRO A 175 9.19 9.85 31.64
C PRO A 175 8.41 11.16 31.61
N ALA A 176 7.22 11.17 32.23
CA ALA A 176 6.37 12.34 32.26
C ALA A 176 7.18 13.53 32.80
N PRO A 177 7.08 14.72 32.17
CA PRO A 177 7.80 15.88 32.67
C PRO A 177 7.38 16.13 34.13
N PRO A 178 8.34 16.40 35.02
CA PRO A 178 8.04 16.64 36.43
C PRO A 178 7.09 17.84 36.54
N GLY A 179 5.87 17.59 37.02
CA GLY A 179 4.84 18.63 37.20
C GLY A 179 3.53 18.42 36.43
N THR A 180 3.41 17.39 35.60
CA THR A 180 2.12 17.05 34.97
C THR A 180 1.23 16.34 36.01
N ALA A 181 0.49 17.11 36.80
CA ALA A 181 -0.56 16.55 37.64
C ALA A 181 -1.59 15.83 36.74
N PRO A 182 -2.07 14.63 37.12
CA PRO A 182 -3.13 13.97 36.36
C PRO A 182 -4.36 14.87 36.35
N PHE A 183 -4.76 15.30 35.16
CA PHE A 183 -6.03 16.00 34.98
C PHE A 183 -7.15 15.10 35.51
N PRO A 184 -8.07 15.62 36.36
CA PRO A 184 -9.22 14.85 36.80
C PRO A 184 -10.03 14.43 35.58
N ILE A 185 -10.09 13.13 35.30
CA ILE A 185 -10.97 12.56 34.29
C ILE A 185 -12.40 12.90 34.73
N PRO A 186 -13.19 13.67 33.94
CA PRO A 186 -14.59 13.89 34.26
C PRO A 186 -15.32 12.54 34.21
N LYS A 187 -15.89 12.16 35.35
CA LYS A 187 -16.73 10.97 35.47
C LYS A 187 -17.87 11.08 34.44
N PRO A 188 -18.05 10.12 33.52
CA PRO A 188 -19.20 10.15 32.63
C PRO A 188 -20.48 10.11 33.47
N PRO A 189 -21.47 10.98 33.21
CA PRO A 189 -22.73 10.95 33.95
C PRO A 189 -23.44 9.62 33.69
N SER A 190 -23.86 8.97 34.78
CA SER A 190 -24.63 7.74 34.74
C SER A 190 -25.94 7.97 33.99
N LEU A 191 -26.16 7.19 32.93
CA LEU A 191 -27.42 7.14 32.18
C LEU A 191 -28.49 6.47 33.07
N ASN A 192 -29.41 7.28 33.60
CA ASN A 192 -30.73 6.78 33.99
C ASN A 192 -31.67 6.94 32.78
N PRO A 193 -32.48 5.92 32.45
CA PRO A 193 -33.49 6.02 31.41
C PRO A 193 -34.82 6.42 32.03
N GLU A 194 -35.35 7.60 31.70
CA GLU A 194 -36.80 7.88 31.63
C GLU A 194 -37.07 9.37 31.35
N GLY A 195 -38.00 9.63 30.43
CA GLY A 195 -38.84 10.84 30.47
C GLY A 195 -38.49 11.99 29.52
N SER A 196 -39.12 11.96 28.34
CA SER A 196 -39.96 13.04 27.75
C SER A 196 -39.42 14.47 27.57
N SER A 197 -39.79 15.03 26.40
CA SER A 197 -40.23 16.42 26.14
C SER A 197 -39.30 17.28 25.28
N ASP A 198 -39.78 17.49 24.05
CA ASP A 198 -39.86 18.74 23.29
C ASP A 198 -38.65 19.69 23.17
N GLY A 199 -38.14 19.74 21.95
CA GLY A 199 -38.21 20.96 21.13
C GLY A 199 -37.22 22.08 21.44
N GLU A 200 -36.14 22.16 20.66
CA GLU A 200 -35.68 23.47 20.19
C GLU A 200 -34.92 23.36 18.86
N SER A 201 -35.36 24.18 17.92
CA SER A 201 -34.86 24.29 16.55
C SER A 201 -33.47 24.95 16.52
N VAL A 202 -32.50 24.29 15.91
CA VAL A 202 -31.29 24.95 15.43
C VAL A 202 -31.37 25.02 13.92
N PHE A 203 -31.82 26.17 13.41
CA PHE A 203 -31.69 26.54 12.01
C PHE A 203 -30.20 26.61 11.65
N LEU A 204 -29.67 25.56 11.01
CA LEU A 204 -28.44 25.67 10.25
C LEU A 204 -28.77 26.46 8.97
N SER A 205 -28.40 27.74 8.97
CA SER A 205 -28.35 28.50 7.71
C SER A 205 -27.24 27.91 6.85
N GLU A 206 -27.62 26.96 5.99
CA GLU A 206 -26.86 26.60 4.81
C GLU A 206 -26.80 27.84 3.91
N THR A 207 -25.70 28.57 4.04
CA THR A 207 -25.30 29.49 2.99
C THR A 207 -24.87 28.64 1.81
N GLU A 208 -25.81 28.40 0.89
CA GLU A 208 -25.55 27.89 -0.46
C GLU A 208 -24.53 28.80 -1.15
N SER A 209 -23.26 28.52 -0.89
CA SER A 209 -22.14 29.08 -1.62
C SER A 209 -22.16 28.40 -2.97
N THR A 210 -22.60 29.14 -3.99
CA THR A 210 -22.61 28.69 -5.38
C THR A 210 -21.26 28.05 -5.71
N PRO A 211 -21.22 26.77 -6.17
CA PRO A 211 -19.96 26.11 -6.47
C PRO A 211 -19.25 26.90 -7.57
N SER A 212 -18.26 27.68 -7.15
CA SER A 212 -17.42 28.43 -8.06
C SER A 212 -16.68 27.41 -8.89
N GLN A 213 -16.76 27.47 -10.22
CA GLN A 213 -15.95 26.58 -11.05
C GLN A 213 -14.47 26.73 -10.63
N PRO A 214 -13.78 25.63 -10.29
CA PRO A 214 -12.39 25.70 -9.85
C PRO A 214 -11.53 26.36 -10.93
N ASP A 215 -10.55 27.16 -10.51
CA ASP A 215 -9.53 27.70 -11.43
C ASP A 215 -8.98 26.50 -12.24
N PRO A 216 -8.86 26.59 -13.57
CA PRO A 216 -8.25 25.54 -14.38
C PRO A 216 -6.93 24.98 -13.82
N LYS A 217 -6.16 25.77 -13.07
CA LYS A 217 -4.96 25.30 -12.36
C LYS A 217 -5.25 24.39 -11.18
N GLU A 218 -6.26 24.73 -10.39
CA GLU A 218 -6.70 23.94 -9.25
C GLU A 218 -7.29 22.62 -9.74
N ALA A 219 -8.10 22.65 -10.80
CA ALA A 219 -8.60 21.45 -11.46
C ALA A 219 -7.45 20.54 -11.95
N ALA A 220 -6.39 21.11 -12.56
CA ALA A 220 -5.23 20.34 -13.01
C ALA A 220 -4.45 19.71 -11.83
N LEU A 221 -4.29 20.42 -10.71
CA LEU A 221 -3.65 19.87 -9.51
C LEU A 221 -4.48 18.76 -8.88
N GLN A 222 -5.80 18.93 -8.79
CA GLN A 222 -6.71 17.89 -8.28
C GLN A 222 -6.65 16.61 -9.12
N VAL A 223 -6.52 16.73 -10.45
CA VAL A 223 -6.34 15.56 -11.33
C VAL A 223 -5.04 14.81 -11.00
N ILE A 224 -3.96 15.54 -10.76
CA ILE A 224 -2.64 14.94 -10.49
C ILE A 224 -2.59 14.34 -9.08
N GLU A 225 -3.20 15.00 -8.10
CA GLU A 225 -3.39 14.48 -6.76
C GLU A 225 -4.22 13.19 -6.78
N ARG A 226 -5.35 13.18 -7.50
CA ARG A 226 -6.16 11.97 -7.69
C ARG A 226 -5.34 10.84 -8.32
N LYS A 227 -4.55 11.12 -9.35
CA LYS A 227 -3.67 10.13 -9.98
C LYS A 227 -2.60 9.60 -9.02
N ALA A 228 -2.01 10.47 -8.20
CA ALA A 228 -1.03 10.08 -7.20
C ALA A 228 -1.65 9.22 -6.10
N LEU A 229 -2.89 9.50 -5.68
CA LEU A 229 -3.65 8.68 -4.74
C LEU A 229 -4.07 7.31 -5.32
N MET A 230 -4.06 7.15 -6.64
CA MET A 230 -4.33 5.87 -7.30
C MET A 230 -3.08 5.00 -7.47
N VAL A 231 -1.88 5.51 -7.13
CA VAL A 231 -0.65 4.71 -7.15
C VAL A 231 -0.73 3.70 -6.02
N GLU A 232 -0.79 2.43 -6.41
CA GLU A 232 -0.84 1.31 -5.49
C GLU A 232 0.31 0.35 -5.76
N LYS A 233 0.61 -0.51 -4.78
CA LYS A 233 1.58 -1.60 -4.96
C LYS A 233 0.92 -2.70 -5.77
N TYR A 234 1.41 -2.95 -6.98
CA TYR A 234 1.00 -4.12 -7.77
C TYR A 234 2.08 -5.18 -7.75
N VAL A 235 1.68 -6.44 -7.64
CA VAL A 235 2.59 -7.60 -7.71
C VAL A 235 2.16 -8.58 -8.77
N GLU A 236 3.12 -9.24 -9.41
CA GLU A 236 2.91 -10.50 -10.11
C GLU A 236 3.10 -11.64 -9.12
N LEU A 237 2.30 -12.71 -9.25
CA LEU A 237 2.27 -13.83 -8.33
C LEU A 237 2.49 -15.14 -9.07
N TRP A 238 3.32 -16.02 -8.52
CA TRP A 238 3.53 -17.39 -9.00
C TRP A 238 3.14 -18.40 -7.92
N VAL A 239 2.36 -19.40 -8.30
CA VAL A 239 1.97 -20.52 -7.40
C VAL A 239 2.81 -21.77 -7.60
N ASP A 240 3.48 -21.91 -8.73
CA ASP A 240 4.49 -22.96 -8.96
C ASP A 240 5.85 -22.45 -8.47
N LEU A 241 6.21 -22.84 -7.24
CA LEU A 241 7.36 -22.31 -6.51
C LEU A 241 8.70 -22.67 -7.18
N GLU A 242 8.84 -23.91 -7.63
CA GLU A 242 10.08 -24.41 -8.24
C GLU A 242 10.36 -23.74 -9.59
N GLN A 243 9.33 -23.55 -10.42
CA GLN A 243 9.48 -22.85 -11.69
C GLN A 243 9.67 -21.34 -11.50
N ALA A 244 9.05 -20.77 -10.47
CA ALA A 244 9.07 -19.33 -10.28
C ALA A 244 10.46 -18.81 -9.95
N CYS A 245 11.22 -19.45 -9.07
CA CYS A 245 12.49 -18.88 -8.66
C CYS A 245 13.41 -19.90 -7.99
N PRO A 246 14.41 -20.48 -8.68
CA PRO A 246 15.30 -21.43 -8.02
C PRO A 246 16.08 -20.81 -6.86
N ASN A 247 16.42 -19.51 -6.96
CA ASN A 247 17.18 -18.77 -5.94
C ASN A 247 16.40 -17.54 -5.49
N LEU A 248 15.88 -17.57 -4.26
CA LEU A 248 15.11 -16.46 -3.69
C LEU A 248 16.00 -15.22 -3.49
N ASP A 249 15.46 -14.06 -3.85
CA ASP A 249 16.05 -12.79 -3.50
C ASP A 249 15.73 -12.41 -2.04
N ASP A 250 16.54 -11.54 -1.44
CA ASP A 250 16.39 -11.16 -0.05
C ASP A 250 15.20 -10.18 0.11
N PRO A 251 14.15 -10.52 0.88
CA PRO A 251 13.00 -9.65 1.07
C PRO A 251 13.33 -8.29 1.72
N GLU A 252 14.45 -8.17 2.44
CA GLU A 252 14.87 -6.87 3.01
C GLU A 252 15.26 -5.87 1.90
N ASP A 253 15.65 -6.35 0.71
CA ASP A 253 15.97 -5.50 -0.45
C ASP A 253 14.70 -4.94 -1.15
N LEU A 254 13.51 -5.46 -0.83
CA LEU A 254 12.24 -4.99 -1.40
C LEU A 254 11.85 -3.59 -0.88
N LEU A 255 12.12 -3.30 0.39
CA LEU A 255 11.69 -2.04 1.03
C LEU A 255 12.31 -0.80 0.34
N PRO A 256 13.62 -0.77 0.02
CA PRO A 256 14.21 0.28 -0.81
C PRO A 256 13.50 0.47 -2.16
N VAL A 257 13.11 -0.61 -2.83
CA VAL A 257 12.41 -0.56 -4.13
C VAL A 257 11.01 0.05 -3.98
N LEU A 258 10.24 -0.40 -2.97
CA LEU A 258 8.93 0.17 -2.66
C LEU A 258 9.03 1.66 -2.35
N ASN A 259 9.98 2.06 -1.50
CA ASN A 259 10.23 3.46 -1.19
C ASN A 259 10.54 4.28 -2.45
N LYS A 260 11.32 3.72 -3.38
CA LYS A 260 11.65 4.38 -4.64
C LYS A 260 10.43 4.58 -5.55
N ILE A 261 9.50 3.62 -5.62
CA ILE A 261 8.23 3.80 -6.34
C ILE A 261 7.44 4.99 -5.79
N PHE A 262 7.28 5.08 -4.48
CA PHE A 262 6.55 6.20 -3.87
C PHE A 262 7.26 7.54 -4.07
N GLN A 263 8.60 7.55 -4.04
CA GLN A 263 9.38 8.75 -4.36
C GLN A 263 9.14 9.23 -5.79
N LEU A 264 9.09 8.31 -6.77
CA LEU A 264 8.80 8.64 -8.16
C LEU A 264 7.40 9.25 -8.32
N ALA A 265 6.39 8.68 -7.67
CA ALA A 265 5.03 9.23 -7.64
C ALA A 265 5.01 10.65 -7.04
N HIS A 266 5.69 10.84 -5.91
CA HIS A 266 5.80 12.15 -5.27
C HIS A 266 6.57 13.18 -6.14
N GLU A 267 7.51 12.74 -6.96
CA GLU A 267 8.23 13.62 -7.89
C GLU A 267 7.35 14.12 -9.04
N VAL A 268 6.44 13.29 -9.58
CA VAL A 268 5.41 13.75 -10.55
C VAL A 268 4.58 14.88 -9.94
N TYR A 269 4.09 14.66 -8.73
CA TYR A 269 3.31 15.65 -7.99
C TYR A 269 4.07 16.96 -7.80
N ARG A 270 5.34 16.89 -7.37
CA ARG A 270 6.20 18.09 -7.22
C ARG A 270 6.47 18.80 -8.54
N ARG A 271 6.70 18.07 -9.64
CA ARG A 271 6.89 18.66 -10.98
C ARG A 271 5.64 19.41 -11.44
N ALA A 272 4.46 18.86 -11.19
CA ALA A 272 3.19 19.49 -11.51
C ALA A 272 2.99 20.84 -10.80
N ILE A 273 3.24 20.89 -9.49
CA ILE A 273 3.14 22.13 -8.69
C ILE A 273 4.09 23.22 -9.23
N ARG A 274 5.32 22.83 -9.60
CA ARG A 274 6.30 23.78 -10.16
C ARG A 274 5.83 24.34 -11.50
N GLN A 275 5.25 23.51 -12.37
CA GLN A 275 4.74 23.93 -13.67
C GLN A 275 3.53 24.86 -13.54
N THR A 276 2.56 24.55 -12.66
CA THR A 276 1.40 25.42 -12.42
C THR A 276 1.82 26.77 -11.82
N THR A 277 2.77 26.77 -10.88
CA THR A 277 3.32 28.02 -10.30
C THR A 277 4.02 28.88 -11.35
N ARG A 278 4.83 28.27 -12.23
CA ARG A 278 5.54 28.97 -13.31
C ARG A 278 4.57 29.59 -14.31
N ASN A 279 3.55 28.84 -14.72
CA ASN A 279 2.54 29.31 -15.67
C ASN A 279 1.68 30.43 -15.07
N GLY A 280 1.36 30.35 -13.77
CA GLY A 280 0.69 31.42 -13.03
C GLY A 280 1.47 32.74 -13.03
N ARG A 281 2.79 32.69 -12.75
CA ARG A 281 3.64 33.89 -12.76
C ARG A 281 3.74 34.53 -14.15
N MET A 282 3.78 33.74 -15.23
CA MET A 282 3.81 34.26 -16.59
C MET A 282 2.47 34.91 -17.00
N ALA A 283 1.33 34.31 -16.65
CA ALA A 283 0.01 34.89 -16.91
C ALA A 283 -0.19 36.24 -16.20
N THR A 284 0.23 36.35 -14.93
CA THR A 284 0.14 37.60 -14.16
C THR A 284 1.05 38.70 -14.73
N ARG A 285 2.24 38.34 -15.22
CA ARG A 285 3.13 39.29 -15.93
C ARG A 285 2.53 39.78 -17.25
N SER A 286 1.87 38.89 -18.01
CA SER A 286 1.24 39.26 -19.29
C SER A 286 0.03 40.18 -19.10
N ARG A 287 -0.82 39.91 -18.09
CA ARG A 287 -1.95 40.80 -17.72
C ARG A 287 -1.49 42.18 -17.25
N ARG A 288 -0.38 42.25 -16.49
CA ARG A 288 0.21 43.54 -16.09
C ARG A 288 0.79 44.33 -17.27
N ARG A 289 1.30 43.65 -18.31
CA ARG A 289 1.76 44.32 -19.55
C ARG A 289 0.62 44.82 -20.41
N LEU A 290 -0.49 44.06 -20.53
CA LEU A 290 -1.67 44.54 -21.27
C LEU A 290 -2.34 45.75 -20.58
N ARG A 291 -2.40 45.79 -19.24
CA ARG A 291 -2.94 46.95 -18.50
C ARG A 291 -2.06 48.20 -18.53
N ARG A 292 -0.80 48.09 -18.98
CA ARG A 292 0.15 49.22 -19.10
C ARG A 292 0.29 49.74 -20.54
N ARG A 293 -0.49 49.22 -21.50
CA ARG A 293 -0.56 49.87 -22.81
C ARG A 293 -1.32 51.20 -22.65
N PRO A 294 -0.72 52.35 -22.97
CA PRO A 294 -1.47 53.60 -23.03
C PRO A 294 -2.59 53.43 -24.09
N PRO A 295 -3.76 54.05 -23.88
CA PRO A 295 -4.81 54.05 -24.90
C PRO A 295 -4.20 54.59 -26.19
N ALA A 296 -4.32 53.80 -27.27
CA ALA A 296 -3.94 54.27 -28.59
C ALA A 296 -4.78 55.53 -28.87
N ILE A 297 -4.09 56.65 -29.04
CA ILE A 297 -4.67 57.90 -29.50
C ILE A 297 -5.29 57.59 -30.88
N GLN A 298 -6.61 57.46 -30.93
CA GLN A 298 -7.38 57.59 -32.16
C GLN A 298 -7.25 59.07 -32.58
N ALA A 299 -6.23 59.36 -33.39
CA ALA A 299 -6.11 60.64 -34.07
C ALA A 299 -6.02 60.40 -35.58
N CYS A 300 -6.81 61.22 -36.28
CA CYS A 300 -6.79 61.54 -37.71
C CYS A 300 -7.46 60.50 -38.64
N GLY A 301 -8.37 60.88 -39.55
CA GLY A 301 -8.82 62.21 -39.95
C GLY A 301 -10.04 62.16 -40.89
N TRP A 302 -10.86 63.20 -40.87
CA TRP A 302 -11.03 64.17 -41.98
C TRP A 302 -11.62 63.57 -43.28
N MET A 303 -12.93 63.73 -43.49
CA MET A 303 -13.54 64.78 -44.33
C MET A 303 -15.05 64.81 -44.12
#